data_AF-A0A1L7RNR9-F1
#
_entry.id   AF-A0A1L7RNR9-F1
#
_cell.length_a   1.000
_cell.length_b   1.000
_cell.length_c   1.000
_cell.angle_alpha   90.00
_cell.angle_beta   90.00
_cell.angle_gamma   90.00
#
_symmetry.space_group_name_H-M   'P 1'
#
loop_
_entity.id
_entity.type
_entity.pdbx_description
1 polymer ?
#
loop_
_entity_poly.entity_id
_entity_poly.type
_entity_poly.pdbx_seq_one_letter_code
_entity_poly.pdbx_strand_id
1 'polypeptide(L)'
;MSRLPQSKRSLRAVGVVVGVLAAAEAVSWAASHCLLGEADDAAVASGGEAVVVLGHADPGPTAGRDNRRRVRAGLRSRRLPDSRLILSGGAVAGAVPEAELMARYATDRLGYAGPLELETTSRSTWENIAAVIPIIEDAGRIIIVSEPVHALKARLFLRRQRPDLAARLARARDYRAGEDLPHKPAVVALGLVDLGLSVWVPGWACNSATGLAGARRLLAGVQPRRSRKPPRRSSPSVISSRAAA
;
A
#
# COMPACT_ATOMS: atom_id res chain seq x y z
N MET A 1 9.12 44.31 -22.19
CA MET A 1 8.58 43.12 -21.47
C MET A 1 7.51 43.57 -20.47
N SER A 2 6.25 43.62 -20.89
CA SER A 2 5.13 44.12 -20.09
C SER A 2 4.75 43.16 -18.96
N ARG A 3 4.94 43.56 -17.70
CA ARG A 3 4.47 42.80 -16.53
C ARG A 3 2.94 42.79 -16.55
N LEU A 4 2.34 41.60 -16.59
CA LEU A 4 0.89 41.43 -16.43
C LEU A 4 0.41 42.13 -15.14
N PRO A 5 -0.75 42.82 -15.17
CA PRO A 5 -1.32 43.48 -13.99
C PRO A 5 -1.57 42.46 -12.88
N GLN A 6 -1.30 42.86 -11.64
CA GLN A 6 -1.30 42.01 -10.44
C GLN A 6 -2.58 41.18 -10.29
N SER A 7 -3.74 41.73 -10.66
CA SER A 7 -5.04 41.05 -10.65
C SER A 7 -5.10 39.82 -11.59
N LYS A 8 -4.52 39.90 -12.79
CA LYS A 8 -4.47 38.79 -13.75
C LYS A 8 -3.54 37.67 -13.30
N ARG A 9 -2.49 38.01 -12.52
CA ARG A 9 -1.58 37.01 -11.92
C ARG A 9 -2.25 36.27 -10.77
N SER A 10 -2.99 36.97 -9.91
CA SER A 10 -3.76 36.35 -8.83
C SER A 10 -4.85 35.41 -9.34
N LEU A 11 -5.60 35.81 -10.38
CA LEU A 11 -6.62 34.96 -11.01
C LEU A 11 -6.03 33.66 -11.59
N ARG A 12 -4.86 33.76 -12.24
CA ARG A 12 -4.16 32.57 -12.76
C ARG A 12 -3.69 31.65 -11.64
N ALA A 13 -3.12 32.20 -10.58
CA ALA A 13 -2.68 31.41 -9.43
C ALA A 13 -3.85 30.67 -8.77
N VAL A 14 -4.98 31.35 -8.55
CA VAL A 14 -6.21 30.73 -8.02
C VAL A 14 -6.71 29.63 -8.97
N GLY A 15 -6.75 29.89 -10.28
CA GLY A 15 -7.14 28.88 -11.27
C GLY A 15 -6.27 27.62 -11.24
N VAL A 16 -4.95 27.78 -11.09
CA VAL A 16 -4.02 26.63 -10.95
C VAL A 16 -4.30 25.85 -9.67
N VAL A 17 -4.48 26.52 -8.53
CA VAL A 17 -4.78 25.85 -7.26
C VAL A 17 -6.09 25.07 -7.36
N VAL A 18 -7.15 25.68 -7.88
CA VAL A 18 -8.45 25.02 -8.08
C VAL A 18 -8.31 23.82 -9.02
N GLY A 19 -7.57 23.98 -10.13
CA GLY A 19 -7.32 22.89 -11.07
C GLY A 19 -6.59 21.70 -10.45
N VAL A 20 -5.57 21.96 -9.62
CA VAL A 20 -4.83 20.92 -8.89
C VAL A 20 -5.72 20.19 -7.88
N LEU A 21 -6.55 20.92 -7.14
CA LEU A 21 -7.49 20.33 -6.18
C LEU A 21 -8.55 19.47 -6.89
N ALA A 22 -9.11 19.97 -7.99
CA ALA A 22 -10.09 19.24 -8.79
C ALA A 22 -9.49 17.96 -9.41
N ALA A 23 -8.25 18.02 -9.90
CA ALA A 23 -7.55 16.86 -10.43
C ALA A 23 -7.29 15.81 -9.33
N ALA A 24 -6.82 16.23 -8.15
CA ALA A 24 -6.60 15.33 -7.03
C ALA A 24 -7.90 14.65 -6.56
N GLU A 25 -9.01 15.38 -6.59
CA GLU A 25 -10.34 14.87 -6.31
C GLU A 25 -10.80 13.83 -7.34
N ALA A 26 -10.69 14.16 -8.62
CA ALA A 26 -11.05 13.26 -9.72
C ALA A 26 -10.24 11.96 -9.68
N VAL A 27 -8.93 12.05 -9.41
CA VAL A 27 -8.07 10.87 -9.25
C VAL A 27 -8.48 10.04 -8.04
N SER A 28 -8.76 10.67 -6.90
CA SER A 28 -9.19 9.95 -5.69
C SER A 28 -10.53 9.24 -5.91
N TRP A 29 -11.48 9.91 -6.57
CA TRP A 29 -12.76 9.33 -6.97
C TRP A 29 -12.56 8.14 -7.91
N ALA A 30 -11.80 8.32 -9.00
CA ALA A 30 -11.54 7.27 -9.98
C ALA A 30 -10.85 6.07 -9.33
N ALA A 31 -9.83 6.32 -8.52
CA ALA A 31 -9.13 5.28 -7.77
C ALA A 31 -10.11 4.48 -6.90
N SER A 32 -11.06 5.11 -6.21
CA SER A 32 -12.06 4.39 -5.39
C SER A 32 -12.97 3.44 -6.19
N HIS A 33 -13.12 3.62 -7.51
CA HIS A 33 -13.97 2.80 -8.38
C HIS A 33 -13.21 1.76 -9.21
N CYS A 34 -11.88 1.82 -9.30
CA CYS A 34 -11.10 0.94 -10.16
C CYS A 34 -10.81 -0.44 -9.53
N LEU A 35 -10.59 -1.46 -10.37
CA LEU A 35 -10.18 -2.82 -9.96
C LEU A 35 -11.12 -3.52 -8.96
N LEU A 36 -12.40 -3.16 -8.98
CA LEU A 36 -13.44 -3.86 -8.23
C LEU A 36 -13.85 -5.16 -8.95
N GLY A 37 -14.55 -6.01 -8.21
CA GLY A 37 -15.17 -7.23 -8.72
C GLY A 37 -16.64 -7.02 -9.05
N GLU A 38 -17.25 -8.03 -9.67
CA GLU A 38 -18.70 -8.10 -9.81
C GLU A 38 -19.26 -8.71 -8.52
N ALA A 39 -20.14 -7.98 -7.84
CA ALA A 39 -20.72 -8.48 -6.60
C ALA A 39 -21.65 -9.66 -6.91
N ASP A 40 -21.24 -10.87 -6.52
CA ASP A 40 -22.10 -12.05 -6.54
C ASP A 40 -22.85 -12.13 -5.21
N ASP A 41 -24.12 -11.75 -5.21
CA ASP A 41 -24.96 -11.74 -4.02
C ASP A 41 -25.12 -13.14 -3.39
N ALA A 42 -25.01 -14.22 -4.18
CA ALA A 42 -25.02 -15.58 -3.65
C ALA A 42 -23.74 -15.89 -2.85
N ALA A 43 -22.58 -15.47 -3.36
CA ALA A 43 -21.30 -15.60 -2.64
C ALA A 43 -21.32 -14.82 -1.33
N VAL A 44 -21.92 -13.61 -1.33
CA VAL A 44 -22.07 -12.79 -0.10
C VAL A 44 -22.95 -13.50 0.92
N ALA A 45 -24.05 -14.13 0.49
CA ALA A 45 -24.94 -14.85 1.40
C ALA A 45 -24.27 -16.06 2.07
N SER A 46 -23.36 -16.74 1.37
CA SER A 46 -22.65 -17.91 1.92
C SER A 46 -21.40 -17.58 2.74
N GLY A 47 -20.68 -16.51 2.38
CA GLY A 47 -19.34 -16.21 2.93
C GLY A 47 -19.24 -14.93 3.76
N GLY A 48 -20.31 -14.15 3.88
CA GLY A 48 -20.31 -12.89 4.64
C GLY A 48 -19.43 -11.79 4.02
N GLU A 49 -19.06 -10.81 4.84
CA GLU A 49 -18.30 -9.63 4.43
C GLU A 49 -17.03 -9.45 5.28
N ALA A 50 -15.88 -9.29 4.60
CA ALA A 50 -14.60 -8.97 5.20
C ALA A 50 -14.18 -7.54 4.84
N VAL A 51 -13.88 -6.72 5.85
CA VAL A 51 -13.42 -5.34 5.69
C VAL A 51 -11.98 -5.23 6.18
N VAL A 52 -11.04 -5.15 5.26
CA VAL A 52 -9.60 -5.03 5.53
C VAL A 52 -9.21 -3.56 5.56
N VAL A 53 -8.73 -3.08 6.71
CA VAL A 53 -8.18 -1.73 6.89
C VAL A 53 -6.66 -1.80 6.95
N LEU A 54 -6.01 -1.16 5.97
CA LEU A 54 -4.55 -1.15 5.88
C LEU A 54 -3.95 -0.04 6.73
N GLY A 55 -2.90 -0.37 7.47
CA GLY A 55 -2.13 0.54 8.28
C GLY A 55 -1.32 1.57 7.48
N HIS A 56 -0.98 2.65 8.17
CA HIS A 56 -0.06 3.70 7.77
C HIS A 56 1.00 3.85 8.86
N ALA A 57 2.25 4.10 8.45
CA ALA A 57 3.47 4.13 9.25
C ALA A 57 3.47 5.17 10.38
N ASP A 58 2.67 4.93 11.42
CA ASP A 58 2.59 5.76 12.61
C ASP A 58 3.85 5.52 13.49
N PRO A 59 4.62 6.57 13.82
CA PRO A 59 5.79 6.43 14.68
C PRO A 59 5.44 6.46 16.18
N GLY A 60 4.24 6.94 16.52
CA GLY A 60 3.79 7.15 17.90
C GLY A 60 3.12 5.93 18.52
N PRO A 61 2.86 5.96 19.85
CA PRO A 61 2.24 4.85 20.58
C PRO A 61 0.71 4.77 20.42
N THR A 62 0.11 5.63 19.59
CA THR A 62 -1.33 5.69 19.34
C THR A 62 -1.57 5.87 17.85
N ALA A 63 -2.74 5.42 17.35
CA ALA A 63 -3.12 5.65 15.97
C ALA A 63 -3.06 7.15 15.63
N GLY A 64 -2.37 7.51 14.57
CA GLY A 64 -2.26 8.85 14.01
C GLY A 64 -3.49 9.23 13.18
N ARG A 65 -3.42 10.39 12.54
CA ARG A 65 -4.56 10.96 11.79
C ARG A 65 -5.08 10.00 10.71
N ASP A 66 -4.16 9.43 9.92
CA ASP A 66 -4.49 8.60 8.77
C ASP A 66 -5.08 7.26 9.20
N ASN A 67 -4.46 6.56 10.15
CA ASN A 67 -5.00 5.33 10.70
C ASN A 67 -6.37 5.53 11.36
N ARG A 68 -6.58 6.62 12.10
CA ARG A 68 -7.92 6.96 12.64
C ARG A 68 -8.95 7.19 11.53
N ARG A 69 -8.56 7.88 10.44
CA ARG A 69 -9.43 8.13 9.28
C ARG A 69 -9.80 6.80 8.60
N ARG A 70 -8.83 5.93 8.37
CA ARG A 70 -9.03 4.62 7.75
C ARG A 70 -9.89 3.70 8.59
N VAL A 71 -9.73 3.67 9.91
CA VAL A 71 -10.62 2.90 10.81
C VAL A 71 -12.06 3.41 10.71
N ARG A 72 -12.29 4.73 10.73
CA ARG A 72 -13.64 5.30 10.55
C ARG A 72 -14.22 4.97 9.17
N ALA A 73 -13.39 4.95 8.12
CA ALA A 73 -13.81 4.54 6.79
C ALA A 73 -14.17 3.05 6.75
N GLY A 74 -13.40 2.19 7.42
CA GLY A 74 -13.67 0.76 7.51
C GLY A 74 -14.98 0.46 8.19
N LEU A 75 -15.19 1.03 9.37
CA LEU A 75 -16.46 0.87 10.10
C LEU A 75 -17.67 1.35 9.28
N ARG A 76 -17.53 2.45 8.53
CA ARG A 76 -18.59 2.97 7.66
C ARG A 76 -18.81 2.12 6.40
N SER A 77 -17.79 1.38 5.96
CA SER A 77 -17.85 0.57 4.73
C SER A 77 -18.61 -0.74 4.93
N ARG A 78 -18.76 -1.19 6.18
CA ARG A 78 -19.53 -2.37 6.55
C ARG A 78 -20.98 -2.24 6.08
N ARG A 79 -21.51 -3.33 5.52
CA ARG A 79 -22.91 -3.45 5.09
C ARG A 79 -23.68 -4.46 5.93
N LEU A 80 -22.99 -5.40 6.57
CA LEU A 80 -23.60 -6.42 7.41
C LEU A 80 -23.25 -6.18 8.89
N PRO A 81 -24.14 -6.54 9.84
CA PRO A 81 -23.85 -6.43 11.26
C PRO A 81 -22.64 -7.27 11.68
N ASP A 82 -22.48 -8.45 11.08
CA ASP A 82 -21.46 -9.47 11.33
C ASP A 82 -20.21 -9.34 10.45
N SER A 83 -20.08 -8.26 9.67
CA SER A 83 -18.87 -8.04 8.86
C SER A 83 -17.61 -8.10 9.74
N ARG A 84 -16.66 -8.95 9.33
CA ARG A 84 -15.36 -9.09 9.98
C ARG A 84 -14.51 -7.87 9.67
N LEU A 85 -14.07 -7.16 10.70
CA LEU A 85 -13.11 -6.06 10.57
C LEU A 85 -11.70 -6.61 10.75
N ILE A 86 -10.89 -6.55 9.69
CA ILE A 86 -9.49 -6.99 9.71
C ILE A 86 -8.62 -5.75 9.69
N LEU A 87 -7.79 -5.57 10.71
CA LEU A 87 -6.82 -4.47 10.77
C LEU A 87 -5.43 -5.05 10.46
N SER A 88 -4.80 -4.59 9.39
CA SER A 88 -3.56 -5.16 8.88
C SER A 88 -2.46 -4.10 8.84
N GLY A 89 -1.31 -4.43 9.41
CA GLY A 89 -0.14 -3.57 9.47
C GLY A 89 0.73 -3.89 10.68
N GLY A 90 1.99 -4.25 10.42
CA GLY A 90 3.00 -4.48 11.43
C GLY A 90 3.70 -3.22 11.94
N ALA A 91 4.78 -3.43 12.70
CA ALA A 91 5.55 -2.37 13.35
C ALA A 91 6.56 -1.73 12.36
N VAL A 92 6.08 -0.84 11.46
CA VAL A 92 6.92 -0.23 10.40
C VAL A 92 7.74 0.95 10.91
N ALA A 93 7.09 1.98 11.48
CA ALA A 93 7.74 3.20 11.97
C ALA A 93 7.82 3.30 13.50
N GLY A 94 6.99 2.54 14.22
CA GLY A 94 6.96 2.48 15.67
C GLY A 94 7.27 1.07 16.20
N ALA A 95 7.32 0.94 17.53
CA ALA A 95 7.51 -0.35 18.19
C ALA A 95 6.23 -1.20 18.25
N VAL A 96 5.06 -0.55 18.16
CA VAL A 96 3.75 -1.21 18.22
C VAL A 96 3.23 -1.43 16.80
N PRO A 97 2.71 -2.61 16.46
CA PRO A 97 2.05 -2.85 15.17
C PRO A 97 0.90 -1.87 14.91
N GLU A 98 0.82 -1.34 13.69
CA GLU A 98 -0.23 -0.41 13.27
C GLU A 98 -1.64 -1.00 13.46
N ALA A 99 -1.80 -2.31 13.23
CA ALA A 99 -3.03 -3.05 13.46
C ALA A 99 -3.53 -2.96 14.91
N GLU A 100 -2.63 -3.05 15.90
CA GLU A 100 -2.99 -2.88 17.30
C GLU A 100 -3.40 -1.45 17.63
N LEU A 101 -2.68 -0.46 17.08
CA LEU A 101 -3.00 0.96 17.26
C LEU A 101 -4.40 1.27 16.71
N MET A 102 -4.71 0.73 15.54
CA MET A 102 -6.04 0.83 14.93
C MET A 102 -7.11 0.11 15.75
N ALA A 103 -6.82 -1.06 16.33
CA ALA A 103 -7.77 -1.79 17.17
C ALA A 103 -8.13 -1.00 18.42
N ARG A 104 -7.14 -0.52 19.17
CA ARG A 104 -7.36 0.32 20.36
C ARG A 104 -8.20 1.55 20.02
N TYR A 105 -7.95 2.15 18.85
CA TYR A 105 -8.79 3.26 18.41
C TYR A 105 -10.24 2.83 18.09
N ALA A 106 -10.43 1.69 17.42
CA ALA A 106 -11.76 1.17 17.12
C ALA A 106 -12.55 0.81 18.39
N THR A 107 -11.92 0.11 19.33
CA THR A 107 -12.57 -0.37 20.56
C THR A 107 -12.73 0.76 21.58
N ASP A 108 -11.63 1.42 21.96
CA ASP A 108 -11.59 2.27 23.15
C ASP A 108 -12.16 3.66 22.85
N ARG A 109 -12.06 4.12 21.60
CA ARG A 109 -12.50 5.46 21.20
C ARG A 109 -13.78 5.47 20.37
N LEU A 110 -14.06 4.43 19.60
CA LEU A 110 -15.27 4.32 18.79
C LEU A 110 -16.28 3.31 19.33
N GLY A 111 -15.95 2.56 20.39
CA GLY A 111 -16.86 1.60 21.02
C GLY A 111 -17.19 0.39 20.13
N TYR A 112 -16.34 0.06 19.16
CA TYR A 112 -16.58 -1.08 18.28
C TYR A 112 -16.42 -2.39 19.05
N ALA A 113 -17.48 -3.20 19.06
CA ALA A 113 -17.54 -4.50 19.75
C ALA A 113 -17.91 -5.67 18.81
N GLY A 114 -17.77 -5.47 17.49
CA GLY A 114 -18.03 -6.52 16.49
C GLY A 114 -16.81 -7.41 16.22
N PRO A 115 -16.93 -8.36 15.28
CA PRO A 115 -15.83 -9.28 14.95
C PRO A 115 -14.59 -8.52 14.46
N LEU A 116 -13.47 -8.72 15.14
CA LEU A 116 -12.22 -7.99 14.93
C LEU A 116 -11.04 -8.96 14.87
N GLU A 117 -10.26 -8.89 13.79
CA GLU A 117 -9.05 -9.69 13.59
C GLU A 117 -7.87 -8.80 13.25
N LEU A 118 -6.67 -9.23 13.67
CA LEU A 118 -5.44 -8.46 13.53
C LEU A 118 -4.41 -9.23 12.69
N GLU A 119 -3.77 -8.50 11.79
CA GLU A 119 -2.57 -8.93 11.10
C GLU A 119 -1.44 -7.94 11.45
N THR A 120 -0.44 -8.40 12.21
CA THR A 120 0.56 -7.54 12.88
C THR A 120 1.99 -7.73 12.37
N THR A 121 2.17 -8.52 11.31
CA THR A 121 3.49 -8.95 10.83
C THR A 121 3.92 -8.22 9.57
N SER A 122 2.97 -7.80 8.74
CA SER A 122 3.26 -7.20 7.45
C SER A 122 4.03 -5.89 7.58
N ARG A 123 5.07 -5.77 6.77
CA ARG A 123 5.89 -4.57 6.69
C ARG A 123 5.82 -3.90 5.33
N SER A 124 5.02 -4.40 4.39
CA SER A 124 4.79 -3.79 3.06
C SER A 124 3.36 -4.00 2.57
N THR A 125 2.89 -3.21 1.61
CA THR A 125 1.55 -3.41 1.03
C THR A 125 1.40 -4.80 0.39
N TRP A 126 2.47 -5.35 -0.19
CA TRP A 126 2.48 -6.71 -0.74
C TRP A 126 2.30 -7.76 0.36
N GLU A 127 3.03 -7.61 1.46
CA GLU A 127 2.93 -8.49 2.64
C GLU A 127 1.58 -8.36 3.34
N ASN A 128 1.00 -7.15 3.42
CA ASN A 128 -0.34 -6.95 3.97
C ASN A 128 -1.33 -7.83 3.20
N ILE A 129 -1.34 -7.72 1.86
CA ILE A 129 -2.23 -8.54 1.02
C ILE A 129 -1.96 -10.03 1.19
N ALA A 130 -0.69 -10.46 1.16
CA ALA A 130 -0.32 -11.86 1.33
C ALA A 130 -0.82 -12.43 2.67
N ALA A 131 -0.68 -11.65 3.74
CA ALA A 131 -1.04 -12.06 5.10
C ALA A 131 -2.56 -12.08 5.34
N VAL A 132 -3.33 -11.20 4.69
CA VAL A 132 -4.80 -11.21 4.84
C VAL A 132 -5.50 -12.23 3.95
N ILE A 133 -4.87 -12.75 2.88
CA ILE A 133 -5.47 -13.76 2.00
C ILE A 133 -6.07 -14.96 2.76
N PRO A 134 -5.35 -15.66 3.67
CA PRO A 134 -5.92 -16.78 4.41
C PRO A 134 -7.04 -16.36 5.37
N ILE A 135 -7.10 -15.08 5.76
CA ILE A 135 -8.12 -14.55 6.66
C ILE A 135 -9.43 -14.30 5.91
N ILE A 136 -9.36 -13.93 4.62
CA ILE A 136 -10.50 -13.46 3.82
C ILE A 136 -10.96 -14.44 2.75
N GLU A 137 -10.39 -15.65 2.68
CA GLU A 137 -10.63 -16.57 1.56
C GLU A 137 -12.06 -17.11 1.50
N ASP A 138 -12.70 -17.23 2.67
CA ASP A 138 -14.09 -17.62 2.87
C ASP A 138 -15.06 -16.46 2.60
N ALA A 139 -14.56 -15.21 2.58
CA ALA A 139 -15.40 -14.04 2.43
C ALA A 139 -16.08 -13.99 1.06
N GLY A 140 -17.40 -13.83 1.08
CA GLY A 140 -18.22 -13.61 -0.11
C GLY A 140 -18.06 -12.21 -0.69
N ARG A 141 -17.77 -11.23 0.18
CA ARG A 141 -17.51 -9.83 -0.18
C ARG A 141 -16.26 -9.34 0.53
N ILE A 142 -15.32 -8.76 -0.21
CA ILE A 142 -14.06 -8.23 0.33
C ILE A 142 -13.99 -6.73 0.09
N ILE A 143 -13.76 -5.94 1.14
CA ILE A 143 -13.59 -4.50 1.06
C ILE A 143 -12.19 -4.16 1.57
N ILE A 144 -11.37 -3.52 0.74
CA ILE A 144 -10.05 -3.01 1.15
C ILE A 144 -10.14 -1.50 1.34
N VAL A 145 -9.73 -1.05 2.53
CA VAL A 145 -9.87 0.33 3.00
C VAL A 145 -8.50 0.94 3.21
N SER A 146 -8.25 2.06 2.52
CA SER A 146 -7.06 2.88 2.71
C SER A 146 -7.26 4.28 2.11
N GLU A 147 -6.20 5.06 1.94
CA GLU A 147 -6.29 6.21 1.02
C GLU A 147 -6.55 5.72 -0.41
N PRO A 148 -7.36 6.41 -1.25
CA PRO A 148 -7.91 5.82 -2.48
C PRO A 148 -6.88 5.24 -3.45
N VAL A 149 -5.76 5.94 -3.68
CA VAL A 149 -4.68 5.46 -4.56
C VAL A 149 -3.92 4.28 -3.94
N HIS A 150 -3.73 4.27 -2.63
CA HIS A 150 -3.12 3.14 -1.93
C HIS A 150 -4.05 1.92 -1.87
N ALA A 151 -5.36 2.12 -1.70
CA ALA A 151 -6.37 1.06 -1.81
C ALA A 151 -6.44 0.49 -3.24
N LEU A 152 -6.26 1.33 -4.28
CA LEU A 152 -6.11 0.87 -5.65
C LEU A 152 -4.88 -0.03 -5.82
N LYS A 153 -3.73 0.36 -5.28
CA LYS A 153 -2.51 -0.46 -5.27
C LYS A 153 -2.73 -1.80 -4.57
N ALA A 154 -3.39 -1.79 -3.41
CA ALA A 154 -3.70 -3.01 -2.66
C ALA A 154 -4.61 -3.96 -3.44
N ARG A 155 -5.66 -3.45 -4.10
CA ARG A 155 -6.53 -4.25 -4.99
C ARG A 155 -5.77 -4.83 -6.19
N LEU A 156 -4.84 -4.07 -6.77
CA LEU A 156 -3.96 -4.56 -7.82
C LEU A 156 -3.12 -5.75 -7.33
N PHE A 157 -2.56 -5.67 -6.12
CA PHE A 157 -1.78 -6.76 -5.54
C PHE A 157 -2.63 -7.98 -5.22
N LEU A 158 -3.84 -7.80 -4.69
CA LEU A 158 -4.77 -8.92 -4.49
C LEU A 158 -5.07 -9.61 -5.82
N ARG A 159 -5.35 -8.84 -6.89
CA ARG A 159 -5.59 -9.41 -8.22
C ARG A 159 -4.41 -10.19 -8.79
N ARG A 160 -3.17 -9.77 -8.48
CA ARG A 160 -1.95 -10.49 -8.89
C ARG A 160 -1.73 -11.78 -8.11
N GLN A 161 -2.09 -11.81 -6.82
CA GLN A 161 -1.85 -12.95 -5.93
C GLN A 161 -3.01 -13.97 -5.95
N ARG A 162 -4.26 -13.48 -5.95
CA ARG A 162 -5.52 -14.23 -5.88
C ARG A 162 -6.60 -13.56 -6.75
N PRO A 163 -6.58 -13.77 -8.08
CA PRO A 163 -7.55 -13.15 -8.99
C PRO A 163 -9.00 -13.57 -8.67
N ASP A 164 -9.19 -14.76 -8.12
CA ASP A 164 -10.47 -15.29 -7.64
C ASP A 164 -11.05 -14.47 -6.48
N LEU A 165 -10.22 -14.09 -5.50
CA LEU A 165 -10.65 -13.20 -4.41
C LEU A 165 -10.84 -11.76 -4.90
N ALA A 166 -10.03 -11.31 -5.86
CA ALA A 166 -10.18 -10.00 -6.46
C ALA A 166 -11.51 -9.83 -7.22
N ALA A 167 -12.13 -10.92 -7.69
CA ALA A 167 -13.46 -10.89 -8.27
C ALA A 167 -14.56 -10.58 -7.23
N ARG A 168 -14.27 -10.70 -5.93
CA ARG A 168 -15.21 -10.41 -4.83
C ARG A 168 -15.00 -9.02 -4.22
N LEU A 169 -14.13 -8.20 -4.80
CA LEU A 169 -13.80 -6.87 -4.30
C LEU A 169 -14.98 -5.91 -4.44
N ALA A 170 -15.43 -5.35 -3.32
CA ALA A 170 -16.44 -4.32 -3.25
C ALA A 170 -15.84 -2.96 -2.89
N ARG A 171 -16.58 -1.90 -3.26
CA ARG A 171 -16.16 -0.52 -3.04
C ARG A 171 -16.16 -0.17 -1.55
N ALA A 172 -15.03 0.36 -1.07
CA ALA A 172 -14.92 1.00 0.24
C ALA A 172 -15.54 2.41 0.26
N ARG A 173 -15.93 2.87 1.46
CA ARG A 173 -16.35 4.25 1.75
C ARG A 173 -15.17 5.08 2.30
N ASP A 174 -14.01 4.94 1.68
CA ASP A 174 -12.74 5.59 2.03
C ASP A 174 -12.48 6.91 1.28
N TYR A 175 -13.23 7.16 0.21
CA TYR A 175 -13.32 8.44 -0.48
C TYR A 175 -14.59 9.21 -0.07
N ARG A 176 -14.41 10.49 0.32
CA ARG A 176 -15.50 11.47 0.47
C ARG A 176 -15.11 12.76 -0.23
N ALA A 177 -16.08 13.35 -0.92
CA ALA A 177 -15.85 14.58 -1.63
C ALA A 177 -15.49 15.72 -0.66
N GLY A 178 -14.45 16.49 -0.98
CA GLY A 178 -13.98 17.63 -0.20
C GLY A 178 -13.22 17.29 1.10
N GLU A 179 -13.03 16.02 1.44
CA GLU A 179 -12.29 15.64 2.65
C GLU A 179 -10.77 15.84 2.45
N ASP A 180 -10.08 16.39 3.46
CA ASP A 180 -8.62 16.65 3.48
C ASP A 180 -8.08 17.41 2.25
N LEU A 181 -8.91 18.26 1.63
CA LEU A 181 -8.63 19.02 0.39
C LEU A 181 -7.21 19.62 0.32
N PRO A 182 -6.68 20.32 1.35
CA PRO A 182 -5.37 20.96 1.23
C PRO A 182 -4.22 19.96 1.10
N HIS A 183 -4.36 18.74 1.62
CA HIS A 183 -3.29 17.73 1.67
C HIS A 183 -3.44 16.69 0.55
N LYS A 184 -4.67 16.53 0.04
CA LYS A 184 -5.04 15.56 -0.98
C LYS A 184 -4.14 15.56 -2.22
N PRO A 185 -3.74 16.70 -2.82
CA PRO A 185 -2.84 16.69 -3.98
C PRO A 185 -1.49 16.01 -3.71
N ALA A 186 -0.87 16.28 -2.56
CA ALA A 186 0.41 15.68 -2.20
C ALA A 186 0.28 14.16 -1.97
N VAL A 187 -0.76 13.75 -1.25
CA VAL A 187 -1.06 12.33 -0.98
C VAL A 187 -1.33 11.57 -2.28
N VAL A 188 -2.13 12.14 -3.18
CA VAL A 188 -2.43 11.57 -4.50
C VAL A 188 -1.16 11.45 -5.34
N ALA A 189 -0.34 12.51 -5.41
CA ALA A 189 0.89 12.49 -6.19
C ALA A 189 1.86 11.41 -5.70
N LEU A 190 2.11 11.33 -4.39
CA LEU A 190 2.96 10.30 -3.79
C LEU A 190 2.41 8.90 -4.03
N GLY A 191 1.10 8.71 -3.86
CA GLY A 191 0.43 7.44 -4.11
C GLY A 191 0.52 6.99 -5.58
N LEU A 192 0.40 7.91 -6.53
CA LEU A 192 0.53 7.60 -7.96
C LEU A 192 1.96 7.22 -8.33
N VAL A 193 2.96 7.90 -7.77
CA VAL A 193 4.37 7.54 -7.95
C VAL A 193 4.63 6.14 -7.40
N ASP A 194 4.21 5.84 -6.17
CA ASP A 194 4.41 4.53 -5.56
C ASP A 194 3.64 3.41 -6.32
N LEU A 195 2.41 3.67 -6.77
CA LEU A 195 1.65 2.77 -7.63
C LEU A 195 2.39 2.51 -8.95
N GLY A 196 2.89 3.57 -9.61
CA GLY A 196 3.66 3.45 -10.85
C GLY A 196 4.93 2.60 -10.65
N LEU A 197 5.72 2.89 -9.62
CA LEU A 197 6.89 2.08 -9.28
C LEU A 197 6.52 0.61 -9.01
N SER A 198 5.39 0.36 -8.34
CA SER A 198 4.89 -1.01 -8.07
C SER A 198 4.43 -1.77 -9.32
N VAL A 199 4.14 -1.06 -10.41
CA VAL A 199 3.77 -1.66 -11.69
C VAL A 199 5.00 -1.90 -12.55
N TRP A 200 5.91 -0.93 -12.64
CA TRP A 200 6.95 -0.88 -13.67
C TRP A 200 8.34 -1.28 -13.18
N VAL A 201 8.60 -1.26 -11.87
CA VAL A 201 9.92 -1.59 -11.31
C VAL A 201 9.88 -2.99 -10.69
N PRO A 202 10.56 -3.99 -11.29
CA PRO A 202 10.64 -5.33 -10.73
C PRO A 202 11.11 -5.31 -9.27
N GLY A 203 10.38 -6.02 -8.40
CA GLY A 203 10.71 -6.12 -6.97
C GLY A 203 10.33 -4.89 -6.13
N TRP A 204 9.87 -3.76 -6.71
CA TRP A 204 9.40 -2.61 -5.91
C TRP A 204 8.18 -2.95 -5.07
N ALA A 205 7.24 -3.71 -5.64
CA ALA A 205 6.01 -4.10 -4.96
C ALA A 205 6.26 -4.74 -3.59
N CYS A 206 7.26 -5.63 -3.48
CA CYS A 206 7.62 -6.30 -2.23
C CYS A 206 8.40 -5.39 -1.25
N ASN A 207 9.00 -4.30 -1.73
CA ASN A 207 9.88 -3.43 -0.94
C ASN A 207 9.28 -2.05 -0.62
N SER A 208 8.05 -1.77 -1.06
CA SER A 208 7.51 -0.41 -1.16
C SER A 208 7.40 0.35 0.17
N ALA A 209 7.39 -0.35 1.30
CA ALA A 209 7.30 0.28 2.61
C ALA A 209 8.62 0.77 3.20
N THR A 210 9.75 0.48 2.57
CA THR A 210 11.07 0.93 3.04
C THR A 210 11.51 2.27 2.43
N GLY A 211 10.69 2.89 1.58
CA GLY A 211 11.02 4.16 0.93
C GLY A 211 12.39 4.13 0.22
N LEU A 212 13.25 5.12 0.50
CA LEU A 212 14.60 5.21 -0.06
C LEU A 212 15.52 4.02 0.30
N ALA A 213 15.27 3.32 1.41
CA ALA A 213 16.02 2.10 1.76
C ALA A 213 15.67 0.92 0.84
N GLY A 214 14.43 0.85 0.35
CA GLY A 214 13.99 -0.13 -0.64
C GLY A 214 14.60 0.14 -2.01
N ALA A 215 14.65 1.42 -2.41
CA ALA A 215 15.34 1.86 -3.62
C ALA A 215 16.83 1.46 -3.60
N ARG A 216 17.53 1.65 -2.47
CA ARG A 216 18.95 1.27 -2.32
C ARG A 216 19.18 -0.25 -2.42
N ARG A 217 18.29 -1.10 -1.88
CA ARG A 217 18.39 -2.57 -1.99
C ARG A 217 18.12 -3.07 -3.41
N LEU A 218 17.14 -2.48 -4.10
CA LEU A 218 16.87 -2.81 -5.50
C LEU A 218 18.06 -2.44 -6.39
N LEU A 219 18.65 -1.26 -6.19
CA LEU A 219 19.86 -0.84 -6.91
C LEU A 219 21.07 -1.71 -6.57
N ALA A 220 21.19 -2.20 -5.34
CA ALA A 220 22.24 -3.15 -4.95
C ALA A 220 22.06 -4.54 -5.60
N GLY A 221 20.82 -4.98 -5.83
CA GLY A 221 20.50 -6.24 -6.52
C GLY A 221 20.70 -6.21 -8.04
N VAL A 222 20.79 -5.02 -8.64
CA VAL A 222 21.04 -4.82 -10.08
C VAL A 222 22.54 -4.75 -10.42
N GLN A 223 23.44 -4.89 -9.43
CA GLN A 223 24.87 -4.98 -9.74
C GLN A 223 25.14 -6.20 -10.64
N PRO A 224 25.71 -6.00 -11.85
CA PRO A 224 26.03 -7.11 -12.73
C PRO A 224 27.01 -8.02 -12.00
N ARG A 225 26.72 -9.33 -12.01
CA ARG A 225 27.64 -10.37 -11.52
C ARG A 225 29.02 -10.08 -12.09
N ARG A 226 29.91 -9.47 -11.28
CA ARG A 226 31.32 -9.36 -11.63
C ARG A 226 31.82 -10.79 -11.76
N SER A 227 32.10 -11.19 -12.99
CA SER A 227 32.75 -12.45 -13.32
C SER A 227 33.98 -12.59 -12.42
N ARG A 228 33.92 -13.51 -11.46
CA ARG A 228 35.08 -13.92 -10.67
C ARG A 228 36.14 -14.40 -11.66
N LYS A 229 37.21 -13.63 -11.80
CA LYS A 229 38.39 -14.03 -12.57
C LYS A 229 38.89 -15.35 -11.96
N PRO A 230 39.09 -16.43 -12.73
CA PRO A 230 39.57 -17.67 -12.16
C PRO A 230 40.98 -17.46 -11.60
N PRO A 231 41.37 -18.16 -10.53
CA PRO A 231 42.69 -18.04 -9.95
C PRO A 231 43.74 -18.44 -11.00
N ARG A 232 44.81 -17.63 -11.13
CA ARG A 232 45.96 -17.93 -11.97
C ARG A 232 46.56 -19.27 -11.51
N ARG A 233 46.56 -20.28 -12.38
CA ARG A 233 47.36 -21.49 -12.21
C ARG A 233 48.84 -21.06 -12.18
N SER A 234 49.52 -21.33 -11.08
CA SER A 234 50.97 -21.32 -11.01
C SER A 234 51.51 -22.49 -11.83
N SER A 235 52.43 -22.20 -12.75
CA SER A 235 53.15 -23.21 -13.52
C SER A 235 54.10 -24.00 -12.61
N PRO A 236 54.25 -25.33 -12.79
CA PRO A 236 55.23 -26.10 -12.05
C PRO A 236 56.64 -25.82 -12.59
N SER A 237 57.55 -25.48 -11.68
CA SER A 237 58.99 -25.37 -11.94
C SER A 237 59.57 -26.74 -12.30
N VAL A 238 60.15 -26.83 -13.48
CA VAL A 238 60.90 -27.98 -13.99
C VAL A 238 62.17 -28.15 -13.15
N ILE A 239 62.26 -29.24 -12.40
CA ILE A 239 63.52 -29.70 -11.80
C ILE A 239 64.28 -30.43 -12.91
N SER A 240 65.33 -29.79 -13.42
CA SER A 240 66.30 -30.44 -14.32
C SER A 240 67.34 -31.18 -13.48
N SER A 241 67.41 -32.49 -13.70
CA SER A 241 68.52 -33.35 -13.27
C SER A 241 69.73 -33.20 -14.20
N ARG A 242 70.93 -33.18 -13.61
CA ARG A 242 72.25 -33.57 -14.16
C ARG A 242 73.26 -33.44 -12.99
N ALA A 243 73.67 -34.51 -12.31
CA ALA A 243 74.64 -35.56 -12.67
C ALA A 243 76.13 -35.11 -12.62
N ALA A 244 76.83 -35.72 -11.66
CA ALA A 244 78.26 -36.10 -11.60
C ALA A 244 79.37 -35.02 -11.53
N ALA A 245 80.04 -34.94 -10.38
CA ALA A 245 81.36 -35.53 -10.14
C ALA A 245 81.61 -35.63 -8.62
#